data_AF-A0A952C1M4-F1
#
_entry.id   AF-A0A952C1M4-F1
#
_cell.length_a   1.000
_cell.length_b   1.000
_cell.length_c   1.000
_cell.angle_alpha   90.00
_cell.angle_beta   90.00
_cell.angle_gamma   90.00
#
_symmetry.space_group_name_H-M   'P 1'
#
loop_
_entity.id
_entity.type
_entity.pdbx_description
1 polymer ?
#
loop_
_entity_poly.entity_id
_entity_poly.type
_entity_poly.pdbx_seq_one_letter_code
_entity_poly.pdbx_strand_id
1 'polypeptide(L)'
;MLIEVKTLMASGQRNKDAIAKQLGYKPFPVQKAMGLVNSFSFDELAAIMERLLEADMAMKTGVDQQCELDMVVADLTLQPEHRSASTRTR
;
A
#
# COMPACT_ATOMS: atom_id res chain seq x y z
N MET A 1 1.32 -4.21 6.16
CA MET A 1 2.64 -4.47 5.55
C MET A 1 3.26 -3.26 4.84
N LEU A 2 2.70 -2.72 3.74
CA LEU A 2 3.40 -1.68 2.95
C LEU A 2 3.65 -0.39 3.75
N ILE A 3 2.65 0.07 4.50
CA ILE A 3 2.78 1.26 5.38
C ILE A 3 3.91 1.04 6.40
N GLU A 4 3.93 -0.10 7.09
CA GLU A 4 4.95 -0.41 8.11
C GLU A 4 6.37 -0.45 7.53
N VAL A 5 6.54 -1.06 6.36
CA VAL A 5 7.82 -1.08 5.65
C VAL A 5 8.24 0.34 5.27
N LYS A 6 7.32 1.17 4.75
CA LYS A 6 7.60 2.56 4.41
C LYS A 6 7.97 3.39 5.64
N THR A 7 7.31 3.18 6.78
CA THR A 7 7.61 3.85 8.06
C THR A 7 9.03 3.55 8.52
N LEU A 8 9.46 2.28 8.48
CA LEU A 8 10.83 1.91 8.85
C LEU A 8 11.86 2.42 7.84
N MET A 9 11.54 2.44 6.55
CA MET A 9 12.40 3.06 5.54
C MET A 9 12.55 4.58 5.75
N ALA A 10 11.47 5.26 6.15
CA ALA A 10 11.49 6.69 6.46
C ALA A 10 12.30 7.02 7.73
N SER A 11 12.39 6.10 8.69
CA SER A 11 13.27 6.25 9.86
C SER A 11 14.75 5.93 9.58
N GLY A 12 15.10 5.66 8.32
CA GLY A 12 16.48 5.42 7.87
C GLY A 12 16.89 3.95 7.82
N GLN A 13 16.02 3.01 8.20
CA GLN A 13 16.32 1.59 8.08
C GLN A 13 16.27 1.15 6.60
N ARG A 14 17.39 0.64 6.08
CA ARG A 14 17.50 0.17 4.69
C ARG A 14 17.84 -1.31 4.56
N ASN A 15 18.07 -2.01 5.66
CA ASN A 15 18.36 -3.44 5.65
C ASN A 15 17.06 -4.25 5.69
N LYS A 16 16.79 -5.02 4.63
CA LYS A 16 15.59 -5.87 4.50
C LYS A 16 15.46 -6.89 5.64
N ASP A 17 16.56 -7.47 6.12
CA ASP A 17 16.55 -8.49 7.16
C ASP A 17 16.25 -7.87 8.53
N ALA A 18 16.74 -6.65 8.76
CA ALA A 18 16.42 -5.88 9.96
C ALA A 18 14.94 -5.48 9.99
N ILE A 19 14.40 -4.98 8.87
CA ILE A 19 12.97 -4.65 8.73
C ILE A 19 12.11 -5.91 8.93
N ALA A 20 12.46 -7.01 8.26
CA ALA A 20 11.74 -8.27 8.37
C ALA A 20 11.72 -8.80 9.81
N LYS A 21 12.87 -8.78 10.50
CA LYS A 21 12.96 -9.16 11.91
C LYS A 21 12.11 -8.24 12.80
N GLN A 22 12.16 -6.94 12.58
CA GLN A 22 11.43 -5.96 13.40
C GLN A 22 9.91 -6.08 13.22
N LEU A 23 9.44 -6.35 12.00
CA LEU A 23 8.02 -6.49 11.67
C LEU A 23 7.49 -7.92 11.83
N GLY A 24 8.35 -8.90 12.17
CA GLY A 24 7.95 -10.31 12.25
C GLY A 24 7.61 -10.96 10.90
N TYR A 25 8.11 -10.39 9.79
CA TYR A 25 7.90 -10.91 8.44
C TYR A 25 9.08 -11.73 7.93
N LYS A 26 8.85 -12.48 6.85
CA LYS A 26 9.94 -13.13 6.10
C LYS A 26 10.69 -12.09 5.25
N PRO A 27 12.02 -12.21 5.06
CA PRO A 27 12.80 -11.24 4.29
C PRO A 27 12.36 -11.06 2.82
N PHE A 28 11.91 -12.12 2.16
CA PHE A 28 11.57 -12.07 0.74
C PHE A 28 10.35 -11.18 0.43
N PRO A 29 9.20 -11.30 1.13
CA PRO A 29 8.10 -10.33 1.03
C PRO A 29 8.53 -8.89 1.35
N VAL A 30 9.36 -8.68 2.37
CA VAL A 30 9.87 -7.35 2.73
C VAL A 30 10.71 -6.76 1.59
N GLN A 31 11.59 -7.55 0.98
CA GLN A 31 12.38 -7.10 -0.17
C GLN A 31 11.50 -6.59 -1.32
N LYS A 32 10.40 -7.31 -1.63
CA LYS A 32 9.44 -6.86 -2.65
C LYS A 32 8.72 -5.59 -2.22
N ALA A 33 8.26 -5.53 -0.97
CA ALA A 33 7.59 -4.36 -0.41
C ALA A 33 8.48 -3.11 -0.47
N MET A 34 9.76 -3.22 -0.09
CA MET A 34 10.73 -2.13 -0.16
C MET A 34 10.89 -1.56 -1.58
N GLY A 35 10.80 -2.40 -2.62
CA GLY A 35 10.81 -1.95 -4.01
C GLY A 35 9.53 -1.20 -4.40
N LEU A 36 8.39 -1.58 -3.83
CA LEU A 36 7.08 -1.02 -4.16
C LEU A 36 6.78 0.29 -3.41
N VAL A 37 7.12 0.39 -2.13
CA VAL A 37 6.76 1.53 -1.26
C VAL A 37 7.39 2.87 -1.66
N ASN A 38 8.41 2.85 -2.52
CA ASN A 38 8.99 4.08 -3.08
C ASN A 38 8.07 4.75 -4.10
N SER A 39 7.14 4.00 -4.70
CA SER A 39 6.20 4.51 -5.70
C SER A 39 4.93 5.10 -5.13
N PHE A 40 4.77 5.08 -3.80
CA PHE A 40 3.57 5.55 -3.11
C PHE A 40 3.93 6.54 -2.02
N SER A 41 3.15 7.59 -1.80
CA SER A 41 3.23 8.45 -0.61
C SER A 41 2.61 7.77 0.62
N PHE A 42 2.79 8.34 1.82
CA PHE A 42 2.10 7.81 3.00
C PHE A 42 0.59 8.01 2.90
N ASP A 43 0.15 9.17 2.40
CA ASP A 43 -1.25 9.51 2.24
C ASP A 43 -1.95 8.58 1.24
N GLU A 44 -1.28 8.25 0.14
CA GLU A 44 -1.77 7.26 -0.84
C GLU A 44 -1.94 5.87 -0.21
N LEU A 45 -0.94 5.40 0.54
CA LEU A 45 -1.05 4.09 1.20
C LEU A 45 -2.16 4.08 2.25
N ALA A 46 -2.38 5.19 2.96
CA ALA A 46 -3.46 5.33 3.92
C ALA A 46 -4.84 5.31 3.22
N ALA A 47 -5.01 6.07 2.14
CA ALA A 47 -6.25 6.09 1.35
C ALA A 47 -6.58 4.71 0.76
N ILE A 48 -5.57 4.00 0.24
CA ILE A 48 -5.74 2.62 -0.25
C ILE A 48 -6.20 1.69 0.89
N MET A 49 -5.65 1.83 2.09
CA MET A 49 -6.02 1.01 3.23
C MET A 49 -7.46 1.30 3.71
N GLU A 50 -7.89 2.57 3.67
CA GLU A 50 -9.26 2.97 3.95
C GLU A 50 -10.23 2.37 2.92
N ARG A 51 -9.92 2.46 1.63
CA ARG A 51 -10.73 1.85 0.55
C ARG A 51 -10.87 0.33 0.70
N LEU A 52 -9.79 -0.35 1.08
CA LEU A 52 -9.81 -1.80 1.34
C LEU A 52 -10.70 -2.15 2.55
N LEU A 53 -10.70 -1.29 3.58
CA LEU A 53 -11.54 -1.48 4.76
C LEU A 53 -13.03 -1.29 4.42
N GLU A 54 -13.36 -0.27 3.64
CA GLU A 54 -14.73 -0.05 3.14
C GLU A 54 -15.24 -1.26 2.36
N ALA A 55 -14.42 -1.80 1.46
CA ALA A 55 -14.78 -2.97 0.67
C ALA A 55 -14.98 -4.22 1.53
N ASP A 56 -14.11 -4.47 2.51
CA ASP A 56 -14.28 -5.59 3.46
C ASP A 56 -15.59 -5.47 4.26
N MET A 57 -15.95 -4.25 4.68
CA MET A 57 -17.24 -4.01 5.34
C MET A 57 -18.41 -4.28 4.38
N ALA A 58 -18.36 -3.77 3.15
CA ALA A 58 -19.40 -3.97 2.15
C ALA A 58 -19.65 -5.47 1.87
N MET A 59 -18.57 -6.23 1.68
CA MET A 59 -18.61 -7.68 1.49
C MET A 59 -19.26 -8.42 2.66
N LYS A 60 -18.99 -8.00 3.90
CA LYS A 60 -19.61 -8.57 5.11
C LYS A 60 -21.08 -8.20 5.27
N THR A 61 -21.54 -7.13 4.62
CA THR A 61 -22.92 -6.64 4.68
C THR A 61 -23.83 -7.16 3.57
N GLY A 62 -23.34 -8.09 2.72
CA GLY A 62 -24.15 -8.79 1.73
C GLY A 62 -24.03 -8.28 0.30
N VAL A 63 -23.04 -7.41 0.02
CA VAL A 63 -22.68 -7.06 -1.36
C VAL A 63 -21.94 -8.23 -2.02
N ASP A 64 -22.10 -8.40 -3.34
CA ASP A 64 -21.39 -9.42 -4.09
C ASP A 64 -19.86 -9.22 -4.01
N GLN A 65 -19.17 -10.19 -3.43
CA GLN A 65 -17.74 -10.11 -3.13
C GLN A 65 -16.90 -9.98 -4.40
N GLN A 66 -17.31 -10.67 -5.47
CA GLN A 66 -16.55 -10.65 -6.72
C GLN A 66 -16.62 -9.26 -7.36
N CYS A 67 -17.82 -8.70 -7.48
CA CYS A 67 -18.02 -7.35 -7.99
C CYS A 67 -17.25 -6.30 -7.19
N GLU A 68 -17.30 -6.34 -5.85
CA GLU A 68 -16.59 -5.38 -5.00
C GLU A 68 -15.07 -5.47 -5.14
N LEU A 69 -14.52 -6.69 -5.24
CA LEU A 69 -13.08 -6.86 -5.51
C LEU A 69 -12.70 -6.30 -6.88
N ASP A 70 -13.51 -6.53 -7.91
CA ASP A 70 -13.26 -6.02 -9.26
C ASP A 70 -13.28 -4.49 -9.28
N MET A 71 -14.20 -3.85 -8.54
CA MET A 71 -14.25 -2.40 -8.38
C MET A 71 -13.00 -1.85 -7.65
N VAL A 72 -12.56 -2.50 -6.57
CA VAL A 72 -11.33 -2.12 -5.87
C VAL A 72 -10.11 -2.24 -6.79
N VAL A 73 -10.01 -3.31 -7.57
CA VAL A 73 -8.90 -3.49 -8.52
C VAL A 73 -8.94 -2.43 -9.62
N ALA A 74 -10.13 -2.12 -10.15
CA ALA A 74 -10.32 -1.05 -11.11
C ALA A 74 -9.87 0.29 -10.52
N ASP A 75 -10.31 0.65 -9.32
CA ASP A 75 -9.92 1.89 -8.64
C ASP A 75 -8.39 1.99 -8.46
N LEU A 76 -7.74 0.92 -8.01
CA LEU A 76 -6.29 0.89 -7.77
C LEU A 76 -5.44 0.92 -9.05
N THR A 77 -6.01 0.54 -10.20
CA THR A 77 -5.30 0.48 -11.48
C THR A 77 -5.61 1.68 -12.38
N LEU A 78 -6.80 2.28 -12.23
CA LEU A 78 -7.29 3.42 -12.99
C LEU A 78 -7.04 4.79 -12.35
N GLN A 79 -6.33 4.89 -11.22
CA GLN A 79 -5.90 6.17 -10.64
C GLN A 79 -4.52 6.61 -11.18
N PRO A 80 -4.43 7.37 -12.30
CA PRO A 80 -3.21 8.03 -12.76
C PRO A 80 -2.92 9.35 -12.05
N GLU A 81 -3.91 9.98 -11.39
CA GLU A 81 -3.75 11.33 -10.80
C GLU A 81 -2.80 11.41 -9.59
N HIS A 82 -2.62 10.33 -8.83
CA HIS A 82 -1.77 10.35 -7.63
C HIS A 82 -0.25 10.26 -7.94
N ARG A 83 0.15 9.75 -9.12
CA ARG A 83 1.57 9.63 -9.50
C ARG A 83 2.28 10.93 -9.87
N SER A 84 1.58 12.05 -10.06
CA SER A 84 2.13 13.23 -10.77
C SER A 84 2.29 14.51 -9.94
N ALA A 85 2.01 14.51 -8.63
CA ALA A 85 2.08 15.76 -7.85
C ALA A 85 3.49 16.14 -7.32
N SER A 86 4.52 15.29 -7.49
CA SER A 86 5.87 15.55 -6.95
C SER A 86 6.91 16.01 -7.99
N THR A 87 6.47 16.53 -9.15
CA THR A 87 7.41 17.03 -10.19
C THR A 87 7.00 18.34 -10.85
N ARG A 88 6.43 19.27 -10.08
CA ARG A 88 6.32 20.69 -10.51
C ARG A 88 6.71 21.64 -9.37
N THR A 89 8.00 21.68 -9.08
CA THR A 89 8.64 22.92 -8.61
C THR A 89 9.59 23.37 -9.71
N ARG A 90 9.15 24.37 -10.47
CA ARG A 90 10.01 25.23 -11.27
C ARG A 90 9.55 26.65 -11.08
#